data_AF-A0A927AW96-F1
#
_entry.id   AF-A0A927AW96-F1
#
_cell.length_a   1.000
_cell.length_b   1.000
_cell.length_c   1.000
_cell.angle_alpha   90.00
_cell.angle_beta   90.00
_cell.angle_gamma   90.00
#
_symmetry.space_group_name_H-M   'P 1'
#
loop_
_entity.id
_entity.type
_entity.pdbx_description
1 polymer ?
#
loop_
_entity_poly.entity_id
_entity_poly.type
_entity_poly.pdbx_seq_one_letter_code
_entity_poly.pdbx_strand_id
1 'polypeptide(L)'
;MPESTYEDTQIDVEIEEGFNPDYHQQSAPPGDEWLPPQPITTNLLPVLPLLPEMIPEHLRPWLTDTAYRMKCPLDFVASPALVMLSSLIGTRLTIQPKTRDDWTIVPNLWGAIIGDPSSMKTPSSSAVFKPLTRLVLAAQGRFEEGMRAYEMEMVEYEAQKKAHAAQAQDRHKGKTIDNPVSYPEAPTKPKERRYIANDPTTEKLADLLNENPTGLLVSRDELIALLATWEKSGREQDRAFYLEGWNGSGSITIDRIARGTSYVKFICIALFGGIQPAKLLGYLRAATDYDNDGFVQRLQLAVYPDKVPWSYTDEYPDKHARDKAFALIQQLADSDFST
;
A
#
# COMPACT_ATOMS: atom_id res chain seq x y z
N MET A 1 -35.11 52.95 -48.85
CA MET A 1 -35.25 51.47 -48.88
C MET A 1 -34.64 50.95 -47.60
N PRO A 2 -35.41 50.19 -46.80
CA PRO A 2 -35.59 50.51 -45.39
C PRO A 2 -34.94 49.52 -44.43
N GLU A 3 -34.66 50.01 -43.23
CA GLU A 3 -34.24 49.25 -42.04
C GLU A 3 -35.31 48.23 -41.65
N SER A 4 -34.96 46.95 -41.54
CA SER A 4 -35.83 45.94 -40.94
C SER A 4 -35.50 45.81 -39.46
N THR A 5 -36.35 46.42 -38.65
CA THR A 5 -36.59 46.11 -37.25
C THR A 5 -36.87 44.62 -37.08
N TYR A 6 -35.96 43.91 -36.42
CA TYR A 6 -36.31 42.64 -35.79
C TYR A 6 -37.04 42.99 -34.48
N GLU A 7 -38.35 42.77 -34.48
CA GLU A 7 -39.16 42.82 -33.28
C GLU A 7 -38.68 41.72 -32.33
N ASP A 8 -38.08 42.16 -31.22
CA ASP A 8 -37.97 41.38 -30.00
C ASP A 8 -39.39 40.89 -29.65
N THR A 9 -39.63 39.60 -29.87
CA THR A 9 -40.79 38.94 -29.28
C THR A 9 -40.48 38.79 -27.80
N GLN A 10 -40.64 39.88 -27.05
CA GLN A 10 -40.82 39.85 -25.61
C GLN A 10 -42.04 38.96 -25.38
N ILE A 11 -41.79 37.75 -24.88
CA ILE A 11 -42.82 37.04 -24.16
C ILE A 11 -43.00 37.87 -22.90
N ASP A 12 -44.03 38.71 -22.89
CA ASP A 12 -44.58 39.31 -21.70
C ASP A 12 -44.97 38.16 -20.77
N VAL A 13 -44.05 37.78 -19.89
CA VAL A 13 -44.44 37.12 -18.65
C VAL A 13 -45.17 38.20 -17.89
N GLU A 14 -46.51 38.18 -17.97
CA GLU A 14 -47.34 38.84 -16.98
C GLU A 14 -46.84 38.38 -15.62
N ILE A 15 -46.08 39.25 -14.95
CA ILE A 15 -45.83 39.11 -13.52
C ILE A 15 -47.20 39.36 -12.91
N GLU A 16 -47.95 38.28 -12.66
CA GLU A 16 -49.03 38.34 -11.70
C GLU A 16 -48.40 38.81 -10.39
N GLU A 17 -48.60 40.08 -10.05
CA GLU A 17 -48.39 40.63 -8.71
C GLU A 17 -49.41 39.99 -7.76
N GLY A 18 -49.20 38.71 -7.49
CA GLY A 18 -49.91 37.90 -6.54
C GLY A 18 -48.93 37.33 -5.53
N PHE A 19 -48.11 38.18 -4.90
CA PHE A 19 -47.49 37.78 -3.63
C PHE A 19 -48.62 37.64 -2.61
N ASN A 20 -49.17 36.44 -2.52
CA ASN A 20 -50.06 36.07 -1.43
C ASN A 20 -49.18 35.91 -0.17
N PRO A 21 -49.23 36.85 0.80
CA PRO A 21 -48.39 36.78 2.00
C PRO A 21 -48.74 35.58 2.89
N ASP A 22 -49.86 34.91 2.61
CA ASP A 22 -50.45 33.87 3.45
C ASP A 22 -50.12 32.43 2.99
N TYR A 23 -49.15 32.23 2.09
CA TYR A 23 -48.69 30.87 1.74
C TYR A 23 -48.06 30.10 2.92
N HIS A 24 -47.80 30.75 4.07
CA HIS A 24 -47.27 30.13 5.28
C HIS A 24 -48.32 29.79 6.35
N GLN A 25 -49.62 29.85 6.06
CA GLN A 25 -50.66 29.46 7.04
C GLN A 25 -51.37 28.13 6.73
N GLN A 26 -50.66 27.17 6.13
CA GLN A 26 -51.04 25.77 6.36
C GLN A 26 -50.60 25.40 7.78
N SER A 27 -51.50 25.67 8.73
CA SER A 27 -51.40 25.15 10.08
C SER A 27 -51.29 23.64 10.01
N ALA A 28 -50.26 23.09 10.67
CA ALA A 28 -50.05 21.66 10.81
C ALA A 28 -51.36 20.98 11.28
N PRO A 29 -51.66 19.75 10.82
CA PRO A 29 -52.86 19.05 11.23
C PRO A 29 -52.99 19.06 12.77
N PRO A 30 -54.18 19.38 13.32
CA PRO A 30 -54.38 19.47 14.76
C PRO A 30 -54.29 18.05 15.35
N GLY A 31 -53.12 17.71 15.88
CA GLY A 31 -52.84 16.38 16.42
C GLY A 31 -51.36 16.03 16.55
N ASP A 32 -50.46 16.70 15.82
CA ASP A 32 -49.03 16.42 15.94
C ASP A 32 -48.37 17.38 16.95
N GLU A 33 -48.49 17.05 18.25
CA GLU A 33 -47.54 17.55 19.23
C GLU A 33 -46.14 17.11 18.79
N TRP A 34 -45.34 18.05 18.31
CA TRP A 34 -43.93 17.81 18.07
C TRP A 34 -43.32 17.25 19.35
N LEU A 35 -42.77 16.04 19.25
CA LEU A 35 -41.99 15.48 20.34
C LEU A 35 -40.89 16.49 20.71
N PRO A 36 -40.55 16.61 22.01
CA PRO A 36 -39.47 17.48 22.42
C PRO A 36 -38.21 17.13 21.61
N PRO A 37 -37.51 18.13 21.05
CA PRO A 37 -36.36 17.90 20.19
C PRO A 37 -35.35 17.06 20.96
N GLN A 38 -35.05 15.88 20.44
CA GLN A 38 -34.03 15.02 21.03
C GLN A 38 -32.65 15.56 20.64
N PRO A 39 -31.65 15.45 21.54
CA PRO A 39 -30.28 15.76 21.18
C PRO A 39 -29.87 14.93 19.96
N ILE A 40 -29.26 15.56 18.96
CA ILE A 40 -28.62 14.82 17.87
C ILE A 40 -27.40 14.11 18.48
N THR A 41 -27.56 12.83 18.81
CA THR A 41 -26.47 12.00 19.30
C THR A 41 -25.83 11.27 18.12
N THR A 42 -24.58 11.60 17.81
CA THR A 42 -23.75 10.85 16.85
C THR A 42 -23.06 9.67 17.54
N ASN A 43 -23.86 8.74 18.08
CA ASN A 43 -23.32 7.52 18.65
C ASN A 43 -23.00 6.53 17.53
N LEU A 44 -21.76 6.02 17.50
CA LEU A 44 -21.40 4.92 16.61
C LEU A 44 -22.17 3.67 17.03
N LEU A 45 -22.67 2.93 16.04
CA LEU A 45 -23.27 1.61 16.29
C LEU A 45 -22.17 0.62 16.68
N PRO A 46 -22.46 -0.36 17.56
CA PRO A 46 -21.53 -1.44 17.86
C PRO A 46 -21.08 -2.14 16.57
N VAL A 47 -19.79 -2.45 16.50
CA VAL A 47 -19.18 -3.06 15.32
C VAL A 47 -19.29 -4.57 15.43
N LEU A 48 -19.59 -5.23 14.31
CA LEU A 48 -19.59 -6.69 14.26
C LEU A 48 -18.20 -7.23 14.61
N PRO A 49 -18.07 -8.11 15.62
CA PRO A 49 -16.76 -8.59 16.03
C PRO A 49 -16.17 -9.53 14.97
N LEU A 50 -14.86 -9.40 14.73
CA LEU A 50 -14.13 -10.38 13.94
C LEU A 50 -14.05 -11.71 14.69
N LEU A 51 -14.70 -12.73 14.14
CA LEU A 51 -14.68 -14.08 14.71
C LEU A 51 -13.38 -14.80 14.33
N PRO A 52 -12.74 -15.56 15.24
CA PRO A 52 -11.53 -16.32 14.93
C PRO A 52 -11.65 -17.19 13.67
N GLU A 53 -12.82 -17.75 13.41
CA GLU A 53 -13.13 -18.64 12.28
C GLU A 53 -12.97 -17.95 10.93
N MET A 54 -13.08 -16.62 10.89
CA MET A 54 -12.88 -15.79 9.69
C MET A 54 -11.40 -15.64 9.33
N ILE A 55 -10.48 -15.96 10.25
CA ILE A 55 -9.04 -15.92 10.01
C ILE A 55 -8.58 -17.24 9.38
N PRO A 56 -7.66 -17.20 8.39
CA PRO A 56 -7.03 -18.39 7.84
C PRO A 56 -6.49 -19.32 8.94
N GLU A 57 -6.80 -20.62 8.82
CA GLU A 57 -6.56 -21.62 9.86
C GLU A 57 -5.11 -21.62 10.39
N HIS A 58 -4.13 -21.46 9.50
CA HIS A 58 -2.71 -21.48 9.87
C HIS A 58 -2.23 -20.23 10.63
N LEU A 59 -2.97 -19.13 10.54
CA LEU A 59 -2.67 -17.90 11.28
C LEU A 59 -3.49 -17.78 12.57
N ARG A 60 -4.70 -18.35 12.57
CA ARG A 60 -5.70 -18.16 13.62
C ARG A 60 -5.16 -18.36 15.04
N PRO A 61 -4.56 -19.50 15.42
CA PRO A 61 -4.11 -19.72 16.80
C PRO A 61 -3.07 -18.70 17.28
N TRP A 62 -2.15 -18.32 16.38
CA TRP A 62 -1.11 -17.33 16.70
C TRP A 62 -1.68 -15.92 16.88
N LEU A 63 -2.61 -15.52 16.00
CA LEU A 63 -3.22 -14.19 16.06
C LEU A 63 -4.18 -14.07 17.25
N THR A 64 -4.97 -15.10 17.55
CA THR A 64 -5.84 -15.11 18.74
C THR A 64 -5.03 -15.06 20.03
N ASP A 65 -3.94 -15.84 20.13
CA ASP A 65 -3.01 -15.78 21.27
C ASP A 65 -2.38 -14.38 21.42
N THR A 66 -1.95 -13.77 20.31
CA THR A 66 -1.35 -12.44 20.32
C THR A 66 -2.35 -11.37 20.77
N ALA A 67 -3.56 -11.36 20.21
CA ALA A 67 -4.62 -10.43 20.61
C ALA A 67 -5.01 -10.60 22.09
N TYR A 68 -5.14 -11.85 22.54
CA TYR A 68 -5.48 -12.19 23.92
C TYR A 68 -4.45 -11.67 24.93
N ARG A 69 -3.15 -11.86 24.66
CA ARG A 69 -2.07 -11.41 25.55
C ARG A 69 -1.89 -9.89 25.52
N MET A 70 -2.09 -9.26 24.36
CA MET A 70 -1.95 -7.81 24.21
C MET A 70 -3.17 -7.01 24.68
N LYS A 71 -4.33 -7.66 24.86
CA LYS A 71 -5.64 -7.03 25.05
C LYS A 71 -5.94 -5.98 24.00
N CYS A 72 -5.80 -6.36 22.74
CA CYS A 72 -6.29 -5.59 21.62
C CYS A 72 -7.39 -6.37 20.88
N PRO A 73 -8.24 -5.67 20.11
CA PRO A 73 -9.16 -6.31 19.17
C PRO A 73 -8.42 -7.27 18.23
N LEU A 74 -9.04 -8.40 17.89
CA LEU A 74 -8.46 -9.38 16.98
C LEU A 74 -8.16 -8.78 15.59
N ASP A 75 -8.97 -7.82 15.17
CA ASP A 75 -8.81 -7.01 13.96
C ASP A 75 -7.44 -6.34 13.86
N PHE A 76 -6.92 -5.85 15.01
CA PHE A 76 -5.65 -5.11 15.09
C PHE A 76 -4.44 -6.00 14.83
N VAL A 77 -4.60 -7.32 14.90
CA VAL A 77 -3.55 -8.27 14.54
C VAL A 77 -3.84 -9.00 13.23
N ALA A 78 -5.12 -9.25 12.92
CA ALA A 78 -5.53 -9.95 11.70
C ALA A 78 -5.33 -9.10 10.44
N SER A 79 -5.75 -7.83 10.45
CA SER A 79 -5.57 -6.92 9.31
C SER A 79 -4.09 -6.77 8.90
N PRO A 80 -3.15 -6.40 9.78
CA PRO A 80 -1.74 -6.33 9.40
C PRO A 80 -1.17 -7.68 8.94
N ALA A 81 -1.60 -8.80 9.53
CA ALA A 81 -1.11 -10.12 9.11
C ALA A 81 -1.47 -10.42 7.65
N LEU A 82 -2.71 -10.14 7.25
CA LEU A 82 -3.19 -10.36 5.88
C LEU A 82 -2.50 -9.43 4.88
N VAL A 83 -2.33 -8.15 5.23
CA VAL A 83 -1.60 -7.19 4.37
C VAL A 83 -0.12 -7.54 4.22
N MET A 84 0.50 -8.07 5.27
CA MET A 84 1.87 -8.61 5.18
C MET A 84 1.93 -9.83 4.26
N LEU A 85 0.95 -10.76 4.34
CA LEU A 85 0.93 -11.89 3.43
C LEU A 85 0.74 -11.46 1.97
N SER A 86 -0.14 -10.49 1.69
CA SER A 86 -0.32 -9.97 0.34
C SER A 86 0.95 -9.32 -0.22
N SER A 87 1.72 -8.62 0.63
CA SER A 87 2.99 -8.00 0.20
C SER A 87 4.07 -9.03 -0.11
N LEU A 88 4.09 -10.14 0.62
CA LEU A 88 4.99 -11.25 0.36
C LEU A 88 4.61 -11.92 -0.94
N ILE A 89 3.35 -12.32 -1.13
CA ILE A 89 2.88 -12.98 -2.37
C ILE A 89 3.13 -12.06 -3.56
N GLY A 90 2.59 -10.84 -3.50
CA GLY A 90 2.78 -9.80 -4.50
C GLY A 90 2.45 -10.27 -5.92
N THR A 91 3.22 -9.81 -6.89
CA THR A 91 3.01 -10.12 -8.33
C THR A 91 3.36 -11.55 -8.73
N ARG A 92 3.87 -12.38 -7.81
CA ARG A 92 4.29 -13.75 -8.12
C ARG A 92 3.11 -14.70 -8.34
N LEU A 93 1.93 -14.34 -7.85
CA LEU A 93 0.70 -15.11 -8.00
C LEU A 93 -0.44 -14.17 -8.37
N THR A 94 -1.31 -14.62 -9.27
CA THR A 94 -2.56 -13.92 -9.61
C THR A 94 -3.74 -14.84 -9.40
N ILE A 95 -4.90 -14.25 -9.10
CA ILE A 95 -6.18 -14.94 -8.98
C ILE A 95 -6.94 -14.73 -10.28
N GLN A 96 -7.47 -15.79 -10.86
CA GLN A 96 -8.39 -15.74 -11.99
C GLN A 96 -9.82 -15.96 -11.48
N PRO A 97 -10.63 -14.91 -11.29
CA PRO A 97 -11.95 -15.04 -10.65
C PRO A 97 -12.96 -15.81 -11.50
N LYS A 98 -12.78 -15.81 -12.82
CA LYS A 98 -13.69 -16.41 -13.78
C LYS A 98 -13.01 -17.57 -14.51
N THR A 99 -13.63 -18.75 -14.51
CA THR A 99 -13.07 -19.96 -15.14
C THR A 99 -12.84 -19.84 -16.66
N ARG A 100 -13.56 -18.96 -17.35
CA ARG A 100 -13.54 -18.84 -18.83
C ARG A 100 -12.98 -17.52 -19.37
N ASP A 101 -12.60 -16.60 -18.49
CA ASP A 101 -12.04 -15.29 -18.84
C ASP A 101 -10.54 -15.34 -18.51
N ASP A 102 -9.70 -14.68 -19.29
CA ASP A 102 -8.25 -14.58 -19.03
C ASP A 102 -7.90 -13.45 -18.03
N TRP A 103 -8.92 -12.78 -17.49
CA TRP A 103 -8.73 -11.72 -16.51
C TRP A 103 -8.20 -12.27 -15.18
N THR A 104 -7.03 -11.78 -14.79
CA THR A 104 -6.38 -12.09 -13.52
C THR A 104 -6.16 -10.84 -12.68
N ILE A 105 -6.04 -11.02 -11.36
CA ILE A 105 -5.86 -9.96 -10.38
C ILE A 105 -4.71 -10.34 -9.45
N VAL A 106 -3.80 -9.41 -9.18
CA VAL A 106 -2.79 -9.58 -8.13
C VAL A 106 -3.48 -9.47 -6.76
N PRO A 107 -3.29 -10.42 -5.83
CA PRO A 107 -3.95 -10.41 -4.52
C PRO A 107 -3.29 -9.42 -3.55
N ASN A 108 -3.11 -8.18 -3.98
CA ASN A 108 -2.50 -7.10 -3.22
C ASN A 108 -3.57 -6.42 -2.34
N LEU A 109 -3.22 -6.14 -1.08
CA LEU A 109 -4.18 -5.60 -0.11
C LEU A 109 -3.60 -4.35 0.55
N TRP A 110 -4.49 -3.37 0.78
CA TRP A 110 -4.21 -2.27 1.69
C TRP A 110 -5.08 -2.38 2.93
N GLY A 111 -4.52 -1.99 4.06
CA GLY A 111 -5.22 -1.99 5.33
C GLY A 111 -4.85 -0.80 6.19
N ALA A 112 -5.69 -0.54 7.19
CA ALA A 112 -5.41 0.47 8.19
C ALA A 112 -6.00 0.06 9.53
N ILE A 113 -5.31 0.39 10.63
CA ILE A 113 -5.90 0.32 11.95
C ILE A 113 -6.42 1.71 12.31
N ILE A 114 -7.74 1.83 12.45
CA ILE A 114 -8.41 3.05 12.86
C ILE A 114 -8.62 2.99 14.38
N GLY A 115 -8.17 4.01 15.09
CA GLY A 115 -8.39 4.09 16.52
C GLY A 115 -7.78 5.33 17.15
N ASP A 116 -8.23 5.65 18.36
CA ASP A 116 -7.71 6.79 19.13
C ASP A 116 -6.21 6.65 19.44
N PRO A 117 -5.52 7.74 19.80
CA PRO A 117 -4.21 7.64 20.45
C PRO A 117 -4.23 6.62 21.59
N SER A 118 -3.12 5.89 21.76
CA SER A 118 -2.96 4.87 22.82
C SER A 118 -3.88 3.65 22.74
N SER A 119 -4.54 3.38 21.61
CA SER A 119 -5.41 2.19 21.40
C SER A 119 -4.67 0.89 21.05
N MET A 120 -3.35 0.80 21.26
CA MET A 120 -2.52 -0.36 20.87
C MET A 120 -2.30 -0.55 19.35
N LYS A 121 -2.56 0.46 18.50
CA LYS A 121 -2.33 0.36 17.03
C LYS A 121 -0.91 -0.07 16.66
N THR A 122 0.10 0.72 17.04
CA THR A 122 1.51 0.45 16.72
C THR A 122 2.06 -0.79 17.43
N PRO A 123 1.77 -1.03 18.73
CA PRO A 123 2.18 -2.27 19.39
C PRO A 123 1.65 -3.54 18.71
N SER A 124 0.36 -3.57 18.35
CA SER A 124 -0.28 -4.75 17.75
C SER A 124 0.26 -5.07 16.36
N SER A 125 0.37 -4.07 15.47
CA SER A 125 0.99 -4.27 14.15
C SER A 125 2.46 -4.68 14.26
N SER A 126 3.23 -4.07 15.16
CA SER A 126 4.64 -4.42 15.40
C SER A 126 4.81 -5.86 15.88
N ALA A 127 3.89 -6.37 16.70
CA ALA A 127 3.92 -7.76 17.15
C ALA A 127 3.74 -8.74 15.99
N VAL A 128 2.87 -8.41 15.04
CA VAL A 128 2.54 -9.23 13.86
C VAL A 128 3.58 -9.11 12.75
N PHE A 129 4.29 -7.99 12.63
CA PHE A 129 5.36 -7.81 11.64
C PHE A 129 6.72 -8.40 12.06
N LYS A 130 6.86 -8.95 13.27
CA LYS A 130 8.09 -9.66 13.70
C LYS A 130 8.66 -10.69 12.69
N PRO A 131 7.89 -11.58 12.06
CA PRO A 131 8.41 -12.49 11.04
C PRO A 131 8.90 -11.73 9.79
N LEU A 132 8.23 -10.66 9.39
CA LEU A 132 8.72 -9.77 8.31
C LEU A 132 10.05 -9.12 8.68
N THR A 133 10.22 -8.66 9.92
CA THR A 133 11.50 -8.13 10.40
C THR A 133 12.62 -9.16 10.31
N ARG A 134 12.33 -10.44 10.62
CA ARG A 134 13.31 -11.53 10.46
C ARG A 134 13.70 -11.73 8.99
N LEU A 135 12.72 -11.67 8.07
CA LEU A 135 12.97 -11.73 6.63
C LEU A 135 13.86 -10.58 6.15
N VAL A 136 13.60 -9.36 6.62
CA VAL A 136 14.41 -8.17 6.30
C VAL A 136 15.84 -8.36 6.77
N LEU A 137 16.06 -8.77 8.02
CA LEU A 137 17.40 -8.99 8.57
C LEU A 137 18.16 -10.08 7.80
N ALA A 138 17.48 -11.17 7.44
CA ALA A 138 18.08 -12.24 6.65
C ALA A 138 18.45 -11.78 5.23
N ALA A 139 17.59 -10.98 4.58
CA ALA A 139 17.88 -10.41 3.26
C ALA A 139 19.03 -9.41 3.29
N GLN A 140 19.13 -8.59 4.33
CA GLN A 140 20.26 -7.68 4.54
C GLN A 140 21.57 -8.45 4.69
N GLY A 141 21.58 -9.51 5.51
CA GLY A 141 22.77 -10.37 5.66
C GLY A 141 23.21 -10.98 4.33
N ARG A 142 22.27 -11.56 3.55
CA ARG A 142 22.57 -12.10 2.21
C ARG A 142 23.08 -11.03 1.24
N PHE A 143 22.52 -9.83 1.30
CA PHE A 143 22.95 -8.72 0.47
C PHE A 143 24.37 -8.26 0.82
N GLU A 144 24.69 -8.13 2.11
CA GLU A 144 26.04 -7.79 2.56
C GLU A 144 27.08 -8.83 2.14
N GLU A 145 26.76 -10.12 2.29
CA GLU A 145 27.61 -11.23 1.84
C GLU A 145 27.83 -11.18 0.31
N GLY A 146 26.75 -10.99 -0.45
CA GLY A 146 26.82 -10.85 -1.91
C GLY A 146 27.61 -9.63 -2.34
N MET A 147 27.48 -8.49 -1.64
CA MET A 147 28.25 -7.28 -1.92
C MET A 147 29.75 -7.49 -1.69
N ARG A 148 30.15 -8.20 -0.63
CA ARG A 148 31.56 -8.57 -0.40
C ARG A 148 32.10 -9.46 -1.51
N ALA A 149 31.32 -10.45 -1.97
CA ALA A 149 31.70 -11.29 -3.10
C ALA A 149 31.86 -10.49 -4.39
N TYR A 150 30.89 -9.63 -4.70
CA TYR A 150 30.93 -8.71 -5.84
C TYR A 150 32.16 -7.79 -5.79
N GLU A 151 32.51 -7.22 -4.64
CA GLU A 151 33.70 -6.38 -4.50
C GLU A 151 34.99 -7.13 -4.82
N MET A 152 35.12 -8.40 -4.41
CA MET A 152 36.27 -9.24 -4.76
C MET A 152 36.32 -9.54 -6.26
N GLU A 153 35.20 -9.97 -6.85
CA GLU A 153 35.08 -10.23 -8.29
C GLU A 153 35.38 -8.98 -9.13
N MET A 154 34.97 -7.80 -8.66
CA MET A 154 35.24 -6.52 -9.32
C MET A 154 36.74 -6.18 -9.37
N VAL A 155 37.52 -6.56 -8.36
CA VAL A 155 38.98 -6.38 -8.37
C VAL A 155 39.61 -7.23 -9.47
N GLU A 156 39.18 -8.49 -9.59
CA GLU A 156 39.65 -9.40 -10.65
C GLU A 156 39.23 -8.90 -12.04
N TYR A 157 37.98 -8.48 -12.19
CA TYR A 157 37.44 -7.89 -13.41
C TYR A 157 38.24 -6.67 -13.86
N GLU A 158 38.52 -5.70 -12.96
CA GLU A 158 39.29 -4.51 -13.31
C GLU A 158 40.76 -4.84 -13.66
N ALA A 159 41.36 -5.84 -13.01
CA ALA A 159 42.69 -6.32 -13.36
C ALA A 159 42.73 -6.95 -14.77
N GLN A 160 41.77 -7.84 -15.07
CA GLN A 160 41.66 -8.48 -16.39
C GLN A 160 41.33 -7.48 -17.49
N LYS A 161 40.44 -6.51 -17.22
CA LYS A 161 40.08 -5.44 -18.15
C LYS A 161 41.29 -4.55 -18.48
N LYS A 162 42.11 -4.19 -17.48
CA LYS A 162 43.36 -3.45 -17.69
C LYS A 162 44.37 -4.26 -18.49
N ALA A 163 44.53 -5.56 -18.19
CA ALA A 163 45.41 -6.44 -18.95
C ALA A 163 44.98 -6.55 -20.41
N HIS A 164 43.68 -6.76 -20.67
CA HIS A 164 43.11 -6.76 -22.02
C HIS A 164 43.36 -5.42 -22.74
N ALA A 165 43.13 -4.28 -22.07
CA ALA A 165 43.37 -2.96 -22.65
C ALA A 165 44.85 -2.71 -23.00
N ALA A 166 45.79 -3.13 -22.13
CA ALA A 166 47.21 -3.05 -22.39
C ALA A 166 47.62 -3.92 -23.59
N GLN A 167 47.12 -5.15 -23.66
CA GLN A 167 47.34 -6.04 -24.80
C GLN A 167 46.75 -5.48 -26.10
N ALA A 168 45.57 -4.84 -26.06
CA ALA A 168 45.00 -4.18 -27.23
C ALA A 168 45.90 -3.05 -27.75
N GLN A 169 46.50 -2.25 -26.86
CA GLN A 169 47.46 -1.22 -27.24
C GLN A 169 48.76 -1.79 -27.85
N ASP A 170 49.28 -2.89 -27.31
CA ASP A 170 50.48 -3.55 -27.85
C ASP A 170 50.21 -4.18 -29.23
N ARG A 171 49.02 -4.76 -29.46
CA ARG A 171 48.59 -5.21 -30.79
C ARG A 171 48.53 -4.06 -31.80
N HIS A 172 47.99 -2.90 -31.41
CA HIS A 172 47.97 -1.70 -32.25
C HIS A 172 49.38 -1.19 -32.61
N LYS A 173 50.38 -1.46 -31.76
CA LYS A 173 51.80 -1.14 -32.01
C LYS A 173 52.55 -2.23 -32.78
N GLY A 174 51.86 -3.28 -33.25
CA GLY A 174 52.45 -4.36 -34.04
C GLY A 174 53.25 -5.39 -33.24
N LYS A 175 53.12 -5.43 -31.91
CA LYS A 175 53.76 -6.47 -31.09
C LYS A 175 52.95 -7.77 -31.14
N THR A 176 53.65 -8.90 -31.18
CA THR A 176 53.04 -10.22 -31.02
C THR A 176 52.75 -10.46 -29.53
N ILE A 177 51.58 -11.01 -29.21
CA ILE A 177 51.16 -11.29 -27.83
C ILE A 177 51.06 -12.79 -27.65
N ASP A 178 51.97 -13.32 -26.84
CA ASP A 178 51.88 -14.69 -26.34
C ASP A 178 50.91 -14.69 -25.15
N ASN A 179 49.83 -15.47 -25.25
CA ASN A 179 48.69 -15.54 -24.33
C ASN A 179 47.76 -14.32 -24.30
N PRO A 180 46.83 -14.22 -25.27
CA PRO A 180 45.81 -13.18 -25.27
C PRO A 180 44.85 -13.36 -24.08
N VAL A 181 44.68 -12.30 -23.28
CA VAL A 181 43.63 -12.20 -22.27
C VAL A 181 42.34 -11.78 -22.97
N SER A 182 41.21 -12.42 -22.66
CA SER A 182 39.88 -12.03 -23.15
C SER A 182 39.32 -10.84 -22.38
N TYR A 183 38.41 -10.08 -22.98
CA TYR A 183 37.69 -9.06 -22.24
C TYR A 183 36.80 -9.75 -21.18
N PRO A 184 36.92 -9.41 -19.89
CA PRO A 184 36.17 -10.11 -18.85
C PRO A 184 34.69 -9.70 -18.85
N GLU A 185 33.82 -10.60 -18.43
CA GLU A 185 32.42 -10.27 -18.15
C GLU A 185 32.33 -9.47 -16.84
N ALA A 186 31.55 -8.39 -16.83
CA ALA A 186 31.40 -7.57 -15.65
C ALA A 186 30.59 -8.33 -14.58
N PRO A 187 31.08 -8.43 -13.33
CA PRO A 187 30.32 -8.99 -12.23
C PRO A 187 28.95 -8.31 -12.09
N THR A 188 27.92 -9.11 -11.79
CA THR A 188 26.58 -8.56 -11.59
C THR A 188 26.46 -8.02 -10.18
N LYS A 189 26.17 -6.72 -10.05
CA LYS A 189 25.93 -6.12 -8.74
C LYS A 189 24.68 -6.75 -8.10
N PRO A 190 24.79 -7.32 -6.89
CA PRO A 190 23.63 -7.88 -6.20
C PRO A 190 22.62 -6.77 -5.87
N LYS A 191 21.35 -7.15 -5.81
CA LYS A 191 20.24 -6.27 -5.40
C LYS A 191 19.71 -6.73 -4.05
N GLU A 192 19.43 -5.78 -3.16
CA GLU A 192 18.84 -6.09 -1.86
C GLU A 192 17.37 -6.49 -2.05
N ARG A 193 17.01 -7.68 -1.56
CA ARG A 193 15.59 -8.05 -1.45
C ARG A 193 14.93 -7.20 -0.37
N ARG A 194 14.09 -6.26 -0.80
CA ARG A 194 13.40 -5.32 0.07
C ARG A 194 11.94 -5.74 0.30
N TYR A 195 11.61 -6.08 1.54
CA TYR A 195 10.24 -6.45 1.91
C TYR A 195 9.39 -5.29 2.39
N ILE A 196 10.02 -4.24 2.96
CA ILE A 196 9.33 -3.13 3.61
C ILE A 196 10.01 -1.78 3.30
N ALA A 197 9.20 -0.74 3.16
CA ALA A 197 9.62 0.65 3.07
C ALA A 197 8.73 1.51 3.98
N ASN A 198 9.32 2.38 4.80
CA ASN A 198 8.54 3.18 5.74
C ASN A 198 8.19 4.56 5.19
N ASP A 199 9.15 5.28 4.60
CA ASP A 199 8.95 6.65 4.09
C ASP A 199 9.67 6.88 2.74
N PRO A 200 9.39 6.08 1.70
CA PRO A 200 10.00 6.32 0.40
C PRO A 200 9.33 7.50 -0.31
N THR A 201 10.11 8.31 -1.03
CA THR A 201 9.54 9.14 -2.10
C THR A 201 9.04 8.24 -3.23
N THR A 202 8.11 8.71 -4.05
CA THR A 202 7.58 7.96 -5.20
C THR A 202 8.69 7.52 -6.15
N GLU A 203 9.67 8.39 -6.39
CA GLU A 203 10.84 8.11 -7.21
C GLU A 203 11.69 6.98 -6.64
N LYS A 204 11.96 7.02 -5.33
CA LYS A 204 12.74 5.97 -4.68
C LYS A 204 11.95 4.67 -4.59
N LEU A 205 10.63 4.75 -4.41
CA LEU A 205 9.75 3.59 -4.41
C LEU A 205 9.75 2.91 -5.78
N ALA A 206 9.70 3.67 -6.88
CA ALA A 206 9.83 3.10 -8.22
C ALA A 206 11.19 2.42 -8.46
N ASP A 207 12.30 3.03 -8.01
CA ASP A 207 13.62 2.40 -8.06
C ASP A 207 13.63 1.08 -7.26
N LEU A 208 13.02 1.06 -6.06
CA LEU A 208 12.91 -0.14 -5.24
C LEU A 208 12.07 -1.25 -5.89
N LEU A 209 10.95 -0.90 -6.52
CA LEU A 209 10.07 -1.85 -7.21
C LEU A 209 10.74 -2.43 -8.47
N ASN A 210 11.59 -1.67 -9.15
CA ASN A 210 12.41 -2.19 -10.25
C ASN A 210 13.41 -3.26 -9.76
N GLU A 211 13.97 -3.07 -8.57
CA GLU A 211 14.85 -4.06 -7.94
C GLU A 211 14.07 -5.21 -7.29
N ASN A 212 12.80 -4.99 -6.95
CA ASN A 212 11.93 -5.91 -6.23
C ASN A 212 10.61 -6.13 -6.99
N PRO A 213 10.64 -6.89 -8.10
CA PRO A 213 9.48 -7.02 -8.99
C PRO A 213 8.26 -7.70 -8.36
N THR A 214 8.45 -8.40 -7.24
CA THR A 214 7.34 -8.94 -6.42
C THR A 214 6.45 -7.85 -5.85
N GLY A 215 7.01 -6.66 -5.61
CA GLY A 215 6.40 -5.64 -4.76
C GLY A 215 6.96 -5.63 -3.35
N LEU A 216 6.46 -4.69 -2.53
CA LEU A 216 6.86 -4.52 -1.14
C LEU A 216 5.72 -3.93 -0.30
N LEU A 217 5.87 -4.00 1.02
CA LEU A 217 4.98 -3.33 1.97
C LEU A 217 5.46 -1.89 2.23
N VAL A 218 4.60 -0.91 1.97
CA VAL A 218 4.74 0.43 2.56
C VAL A 218 4.06 0.42 3.93
N SER A 219 4.83 0.59 4.99
CA SER A 219 4.32 0.59 6.37
C SER A 219 4.42 1.98 6.99
N ARG A 220 3.30 2.52 7.46
CA ARG A 220 3.20 3.85 8.07
C ARG A 220 2.62 3.77 9.47
N ASP A 221 3.39 4.15 10.48
CA ASP A 221 2.84 4.24 11.84
C ASP A 221 1.66 5.21 11.91
N GLU A 222 1.75 6.30 11.15
CA GLU A 222 0.65 7.24 10.92
C GLU A 222 0.44 7.44 9.42
N LEU A 223 -0.63 6.84 8.90
CA LEU A 223 -1.01 6.86 7.50
C LEU A 223 -1.36 8.29 7.03
N ILE A 224 -1.89 9.15 7.92
CA ILE A 224 -2.26 10.52 7.56
C ILE A 224 -1.09 11.31 6.98
N ALA A 225 0.14 11.04 7.44
CA ALA A 225 1.32 11.73 6.96
C ALA A 225 1.60 11.42 5.49
N LEU A 226 1.32 10.17 5.06
CA LEU A 226 1.41 9.78 3.65
C LEU A 226 0.28 10.44 2.84
N LEU A 227 -0.97 10.35 3.30
CA LEU A 227 -2.11 10.93 2.58
C LEU A 227 -1.98 12.44 2.39
N ALA A 228 -1.53 13.15 3.43
CA ALA A 228 -1.26 14.58 3.34
C ALA A 228 -0.14 14.92 2.33
N THR A 229 0.75 13.99 1.98
CA THR A 229 1.73 14.23 0.90
C THR A 229 1.11 14.17 -0.48
N TRP A 230 0.10 13.32 -0.68
CA TRP A 230 -0.63 13.17 -1.93
C TRP A 230 -1.52 14.36 -2.26
N GLU A 231 -1.92 15.12 -1.24
CA GLU A 231 -2.75 16.32 -1.38
C GLU A 231 -1.93 17.61 -1.58
N LYS A 232 -0.59 17.53 -1.52
CA LYS A 232 0.26 18.70 -1.78
C LYS A 232 0.17 19.06 -3.26
N SER A 233 -0.05 20.35 -3.54
CA SER A 233 0.00 20.86 -4.92
C SER A 233 1.33 20.52 -5.59
N GLY A 234 1.27 20.00 -6.82
CA GLY A 234 2.41 19.52 -7.57
C GLY A 234 2.83 18.07 -7.27
N ARG A 235 2.08 17.34 -6.42
CA ARG A 235 2.31 15.92 -6.09
C ARG A 235 1.12 15.03 -6.44
N GLU A 236 0.26 15.48 -7.35
CA GLU A 236 -0.95 14.77 -7.78
C GLU A 236 -0.61 13.38 -8.35
N GLN A 237 0.56 13.24 -8.98
CA GLN A 237 1.08 11.99 -9.53
C GLN A 237 1.37 10.92 -8.47
N ASP A 238 1.65 11.32 -7.23
CA ASP A 238 1.96 10.36 -6.15
C ASP A 238 0.74 9.53 -5.80
N ARG A 239 -0.43 10.18 -5.68
CA ARG A 239 -1.68 9.48 -5.41
C ARG A 239 -1.97 8.44 -6.50
N ALA A 240 -1.89 8.87 -7.75
CA ALA A 240 -2.08 7.99 -8.91
C ALA A 240 -1.08 6.81 -8.91
N PHE A 241 0.18 7.06 -8.59
CA PHE A 241 1.21 6.01 -8.52
C PHE A 241 0.89 4.95 -7.47
N TYR A 242 0.46 5.35 -6.27
CA TYR A 242 0.05 4.40 -5.24
C TYR A 242 -1.23 3.65 -5.65
N LEU A 243 -2.23 4.32 -6.22
CA LEU A 243 -3.45 3.66 -6.71
C LEU A 243 -3.15 2.62 -7.80
N GLU A 244 -2.20 2.90 -8.70
CA GLU A 244 -1.71 1.92 -9.68
C GLU A 244 -0.95 0.79 -9.00
N GLY A 245 -0.16 1.11 -7.97
CA GLY A 245 0.51 0.14 -7.12
C GLY A 245 -0.42 -0.80 -6.37
N TRP A 246 -1.65 -0.36 -6.07
CA TRP A 246 -2.68 -1.21 -5.50
C TRP A 246 -3.09 -2.32 -6.48
N ASN A 247 -3.27 -1.98 -7.77
CA ASN A 247 -3.64 -2.95 -8.79
C ASN A 247 -2.58 -4.06 -8.96
N GLY A 248 -1.30 -3.73 -8.73
CA GLY A 248 -0.20 -4.70 -8.71
C GLY A 248 0.35 -5.10 -10.07
N SER A 249 -0.46 -5.04 -11.12
CA SER A 249 -0.09 -5.42 -12.50
C SER A 249 0.38 -4.26 -13.37
N GLY A 250 0.34 -3.03 -12.85
CA GLY A 250 0.74 -1.82 -13.56
C GLY A 250 2.22 -1.78 -13.89
N SER A 251 2.60 -1.07 -14.95
CA SER A 251 4.00 -0.83 -15.31
C SER A 251 4.23 0.65 -15.60
N ILE A 252 5.45 1.13 -15.38
CA ILE A 252 5.79 2.54 -15.65
C ILE A 252 7.20 2.65 -16.23
N THR A 253 7.33 3.52 -17.22
CA THR A 253 8.61 3.99 -17.74
C THR A 253 8.93 5.34 -17.12
N ILE A 254 10.09 5.46 -16.50
CA ILE A 254 10.57 6.68 -15.88
C ILE A 254 11.77 7.18 -16.67
N ASP A 255 11.59 8.30 -17.33
CA ASP A 255 12.63 8.98 -18.10
C ASP A 255 13.19 10.16 -17.29
N ARG A 256 14.50 10.14 -17.02
CA ARG A 256 15.19 11.27 -16.37
C ARG A 256 16.40 11.69 -17.18
N ILE A 257 16.53 12.99 -17.40
CA ILE A 257 17.63 13.62 -18.15
C ILE A 257 19.01 13.11 -17.67
N ALA A 258 19.23 13.04 -16.36
CA ALA A 258 20.52 12.66 -15.79
C ALA A 258 20.73 11.15 -15.57
N ARG A 259 19.66 10.36 -15.47
CA ARG A 259 19.74 8.92 -15.12
C ARG A 259 19.31 7.98 -16.24
N GLY A 260 18.88 8.52 -17.38
CA GLY A 260 18.34 7.76 -18.50
C GLY A 260 16.93 7.24 -18.22
N THR A 261 16.58 6.15 -18.93
CA THR A 261 15.27 5.50 -18.89
C THR A 261 15.31 4.30 -17.96
N SER A 262 14.34 4.18 -17.06
CA SER A 262 14.12 3.03 -16.19
C SER A 262 12.71 2.47 -16.43
N TYR A 263 12.60 1.17 -16.69
CA TYR A 263 11.32 0.50 -16.85
C TYR A 263 11.01 -0.36 -15.62
N VAL A 264 9.93 -0.04 -14.92
CA VAL A 264 9.41 -0.81 -13.80
C VAL A 264 8.31 -1.73 -14.33
N LYS A 265 8.61 -3.02 -14.43
CA LYS A 265 7.70 -4.02 -15.00
C LYS A 265 6.40 -4.15 -14.22
N PHE A 266 6.48 -4.13 -12.88
CA PHE A 266 5.33 -4.27 -12.00
C PHE A 266 5.39 -3.25 -10.86
N ILE A 267 4.30 -2.50 -10.70
CA ILE A 267 4.09 -1.61 -9.55
C ILE A 267 3.13 -2.35 -8.61
N CYS A 268 3.68 -2.97 -7.57
CA CYS A 268 2.90 -3.67 -6.56
C CYS A 268 3.28 -3.18 -5.18
N ILE A 269 2.37 -2.42 -4.58
CA ILE A 269 2.56 -1.76 -3.29
C ILE A 269 1.47 -2.25 -2.38
N ALA A 270 1.80 -3.07 -1.39
CA ALA A 270 0.92 -3.27 -0.25
C ALA A 270 1.08 -2.07 0.68
N LEU A 271 -0.01 -1.62 1.33
CA LEU A 271 0.03 -0.44 2.19
C LEU A 271 -0.65 -0.76 3.52
N PHE A 272 0.05 -0.49 4.61
CA PHE A 272 -0.52 -0.62 5.94
C PHE A 272 -0.18 0.57 6.81
N GLY A 273 -1.12 1.01 7.64
CA GLY A 273 -0.79 1.99 8.67
C GLY A 273 -1.85 2.26 9.73
N GLY A 274 -1.47 3.01 10.76
CA GLY A 274 -2.41 3.52 11.75
C GLY A 274 -3.05 4.83 11.30
N ILE A 275 -4.32 5.05 11.63
CA ILE A 275 -4.97 6.36 11.42
C ILE A 275 -5.94 6.68 12.56
N GLN A 276 -6.11 7.96 12.86
CA GLN A 276 -7.09 8.42 13.82
C GLN A 276 -8.46 8.65 13.16
N PRO A 277 -9.59 8.30 13.81
CA PRO A 277 -10.93 8.46 13.24
C PRO A 277 -11.19 9.88 12.71
N ALA A 278 -10.84 10.90 13.50
CA ALA A 278 -11.06 12.30 13.13
C ALA A 278 -10.30 12.73 11.86
N LYS A 279 -9.12 12.14 11.63
CA LYS A 279 -8.29 12.41 10.44
C LYS A 279 -8.84 11.71 9.20
N LEU A 280 -9.38 10.51 9.36
CA LEU A 280 -9.99 9.74 8.26
C LEU A 280 -11.30 10.37 7.77
N LEU A 281 -12.07 11.02 8.66
CA LEU A 281 -13.39 11.57 8.33
C LEU A 281 -13.39 12.54 7.14
N GLY A 282 -12.34 13.33 6.96
CA GLY A 282 -12.20 14.22 5.80
C GLY A 282 -12.15 13.45 4.48
N TYR A 283 -11.36 12.39 4.41
CA TYR A 283 -11.24 11.53 3.23
C TYR A 283 -12.52 10.74 2.95
N LEU A 284 -13.22 10.31 4.00
CA LEU A 284 -14.51 9.63 3.84
C LEU A 284 -15.57 10.54 3.22
N ARG A 285 -15.64 11.80 3.65
CA ARG A 285 -16.55 12.80 3.08
C ARG A 285 -16.21 13.10 1.62
N ALA A 286 -14.93 13.33 1.33
CA ALA A 286 -14.48 13.56 -0.06
C ALA A 286 -14.80 12.37 -0.98
N ALA A 287 -14.68 11.14 -0.47
CA ALA A 287 -15.00 9.92 -1.23
C ALA A 287 -16.51 9.70 -1.47
N THR A 288 -17.39 10.36 -0.70
CA THR A 288 -18.84 10.35 -0.95
C THR A 288 -19.30 11.44 -1.92
N ASP A 289 -18.45 12.43 -2.18
CA ASP A 289 -18.71 13.54 -3.10
C ASP A 289 -18.10 13.26 -4.49
N TYR A 290 -18.05 14.27 -5.37
CA TYR A 290 -17.54 14.17 -6.75
C TYR A 290 -16.03 13.87 -6.87
N ASP A 291 -15.25 13.98 -5.78
CA ASP A 291 -13.79 13.74 -5.73
C ASP A 291 -13.40 12.27 -5.43
N ASN A 292 -14.26 11.33 -5.82
CA ASN A 292 -14.06 9.90 -5.59
C ASN A 292 -13.15 9.25 -6.63
N ASP A 293 -11.86 9.11 -6.30
CA ASP A 293 -10.86 8.41 -7.12
C ASP A 293 -10.65 6.93 -6.76
N GLY A 294 -11.48 6.41 -5.85
CA GLY A 294 -11.42 5.04 -5.38
C GLY A 294 -10.35 4.77 -4.32
N PHE A 295 -9.67 5.78 -3.76
CA PHE A 295 -8.64 5.59 -2.73
C PHE A 295 -9.18 4.85 -1.49
N VAL A 296 -10.28 5.33 -0.92
CA VAL A 296 -10.85 4.78 0.32
C VAL A 296 -11.28 3.32 0.11
N GLN A 297 -11.83 3.00 -1.06
CA GLN A 297 -12.29 1.67 -1.44
C GLN A 297 -11.14 0.66 -1.53
N ARG A 298 -9.89 1.12 -1.72
CA ARG A 298 -8.70 0.27 -1.75
C ARG A 298 -8.20 -0.11 -0.37
N LEU A 299 -8.56 0.65 0.69
CA LEU A 299 -8.31 0.28 2.09
C LEU A 299 -9.25 -0.85 2.55
N GLN A 300 -9.24 -1.97 1.83
CA GLN A 300 -10.13 -3.12 2.02
C GLN A 300 -10.03 -3.76 3.40
N LEU A 301 -8.85 -3.67 4.02
CA LEU A 301 -8.60 -4.15 5.38
C LEU A 301 -8.46 -3.01 6.39
N ALA A 302 -9.13 -1.88 6.16
CA ALA A 302 -9.32 -0.87 7.20
C ALA A 302 -10.27 -1.39 8.29
N VAL A 303 -9.81 -1.37 9.54
CA VAL A 303 -10.56 -1.89 10.69
C VAL A 303 -10.75 -0.81 11.75
N TYR A 304 -11.99 -0.67 12.24
CA TYR A 304 -12.34 0.21 13.36
C TYR A 304 -13.24 -0.53 14.37
N PRO A 305 -12.72 -1.55 15.08
CA PRO A 305 -13.48 -2.35 16.04
C PRO A 305 -13.75 -1.59 17.32
N ASP A 306 -14.74 -2.08 18.08
CA ASP A 306 -14.98 -1.63 19.45
C ASP A 306 -13.79 -1.94 20.37
N LYS A 307 -13.62 -1.11 21.40
CA LYS A 307 -12.53 -1.26 22.37
C LYS A 307 -12.73 -2.52 23.21
N VAL A 308 -11.68 -3.32 23.33
CA VAL A 308 -11.65 -4.45 24.26
C VAL A 308 -11.37 -3.94 25.68
N PRO A 309 -12.12 -4.38 26.71
CA PRO A 309 -11.82 -4.03 28.10
C PRO A 309 -10.39 -4.43 28.48
N TRP A 310 -9.63 -3.49 29.02
CA TRP A 310 -8.26 -3.75 29.41
C TRP A 310 -8.20 -4.68 30.63
N SER A 311 -7.31 -5.66 30.58
CA SER A 311 -6.96 -6.51 31.72
C SER A 311 -5.49 -6.91 31.63
N TYR A 312 -4.80 -6.97 32.75
CA TYR A 312 -3.42 -7.45 32.73
C TYR A 312 -3.38 -8.94 32.37
N THR A 313 -2.51 -9.32 31.44
CA THR A 313 -2.30 -10.71 31.05
C THR A 313 -0.82 -10.94 30.82
N ASP A 314 -0.26 -11.78 31.67
CA ASP A 314 1.14 -12.18 31.64
C ASP A 314 1.20 -13.70 31.46
N GLU A 315 1.02 -14.12 30.21
CA GLU A 315 1.06 -15.52 29.80
C GLU A 315 2.15 -15.72 28.75
N TYR A 316 2.75 -16.92 28.76
CA TYR A 316 3.71 -17.28 27.73
C TYR A 316 3.04 -17.30 26.36
N PRO A 317 3.72 -16.80 25.31
CA PRO A 317 3.22 -16.95 23.95
C PRO A 317 3.08 -18.42 23.58
N ASP A 318 2.02 -18.76 22.85
CA ASP A 318 1.94 -20.06 22.18
C ASP A 318 3.03 -20.14 21.11
N LYS A 319 4.17 -20.72 21.51
CA LYS A 319 5.35 -20.86 20.65
C LYS A 319 5.07 -21.76 19.47
N HIS A 320 4.27 -22.82 19.65
CA HIS A 320 3.99 -23.76 18.58
C HIS A 320 3.15 -23.11 17.48
N ALA A 321 2.07 -22.42 17.86
CA ALA A 321 1.25 -21.65 16.92
C ALA A 321 2.06 -20.56 16.21
N ARG A 322 2.85 -19.79 16.95
CA ARG A 322 3.71 -18.74 16.40
C ARG A 322 4.71 -19.30 15.40
N ASP A 323 5.43 -20.35 15.75
CA ASP A 323 6.51 -20.89 14.92
C ASP A 323 5.93 -21.55 13.65
N LYS A 324 4.74 -22.17 13.73
CA LYS A 324 4.00 -22.66 12.55
C LYS A 324 3.60 -21.52 11.61
N ALA A 325 3.05 -20.42 12.14
CA ALA A 325 2.70 -19.25 11.33
C ALA A 325 3.95 -18.61 10.70
N PHE A 326 5.05 -18.52 11.45
CA PHE A 326 6.31 -17.94 10.95
C PHE A 326 6.93 -18.81 9.86
N ALA A 327 6.88 -20.14 9.99
CA ALA A 327 7.33 -21.06 8.95
C ALA A 327 6.52 -20.90 7.66
N LEU A 328 5.20 -20.75 7.75
CA LEU A 328 4.36 -20.45 6.59
C LEU A 328 4.76 -19.12 5.94
N ILE A 329 4.97 -18.07 6.73
CA ILE A 329 5.39 -16.75 6.23
C ILE A 329 6.75 -16.82 5.53
N GLN A 330 7.71 -17.55 6.09
CA GLN A 330 9.01 -17.81 5.48
C GLN A 330 8.86 -18.57 4.16
N GLN A 331 8.07 -19.64 4.16
CA GLN A 331 7.79 -20.44 2.97
C GLN A 331 7.17 -19.58 1.86
N LEU A 332 6.18 -18.74 2.19
CA LEU A 332 5.59 -17.81 1.22
C LEU A 332 6.62 -16.82 0.68
N ALA A 333 7.52 -16.30 1.52
CA ALA A 333 8.58 -15.40 1.09
C ALA A 333 9.56 -16.07 0.11
N ASP A 334 9.93 -17.33 0.36
CA ASP A 334 10.94 -18.06 -0.41
C ASP A 334 10.37 -18.82 -1.62
N SER A 335 9.06 -19.07 -1.66
CA SER A 335 8.42 -19.84 -2.74
C SER A 335 8.52 -19.14 -4.09
N ASP A 336 8.90 -19.89 -5.11
CA ASP A 336 8.70 -19.49 -6.49
C ASP A 336 7.38 -20.12 -6.98
N PHE A 337 6.39 -19.28 -7.27
CA PHE A 337 5.05 -19.71 -7.70
C PHE A 337 4.99 -20.00 -9.21
N SER A 338 6.15 -20.14 -9.87
CA SER A 338 6.32 -20.31 -11.31
C SER A 338 5.91 -21.70 -11.86
N THR A 339 5.06 -22.44 -11.14
CA THR A 339 4.66 -23.81 -11.49
C THR A 339 3.41 -23.89 -12.36
#